data_AF-A0A7X8HS83-F1
#
_entry.id   AF-A0A7X8HS83-F1
#
_cell.length_a   1.000
_cell.length_b   1.000
_cell.length_c   1.000
_cell.angle_alpha   90.00
_cell.angle_beta   90.00
_cell.angle_gamma   90.00
#
_symmetry.space_group_name_H-M   'P 1'
#
loop_
_entity.id
_entity.type
_entity.pdbx_description
1 polymer ?
#
loop_
_entity_poly.entity_id
_entity_poly.type
_entity_poly.pdbx_seq_one_letter_code
_entity_poly.pdbx_strand_id
1 'polypeptide(L)'
;MKRIKKTCIFLFLTALSFMYIACGKTHAFVGTYDGVTTTEGEISVYAQGYIDEKQEITDSKQNVRFEISKGKEKNRIVLKQTQGDENSQFEAVGIVDGKEVTFLPFTMPIAYGEIKTDVQVINMKAVINDGELTYSYSYGHTQDLGFISFRLKMKAKGIAEKNK
;
A
#
# COMPACT_ATOMS: atom_id res chain seq x y z
N MET A 1 6.09 -34.40 -46.27
CA MET A 1 6.13 -32.95 -45.93
C MET A 1 4.88 -32.38 -45.24
N LYS A 2 3.64 -32.89 -45.44
CA LYS A 2 2.42 -32.32 -44.81
C LYS A 2 2.30 -32.51 -43.28
N ARG A 3 2.91 -33.56 -42.70
CA ARG A 3 2.84 -33.84 -41.24
C ARG A 3 3.69 -32.88 -40.40
N ILE A 4 4.90 -32.54 -40.86
CA ILE A 4 5.84 -31.64 -40.14
C ILE A 4 5.26 -30.22 -40.01
N LYS A 5 4.55 -29.74 -41.04
CA LYS A 5 3.88 -28.43 -41.00
C LYS A 5 2.79 -28.35 -39.92
N LYS A 6 2.04 -29.43 -39.66
CA LYS A 6 1.00 -29.44 -38.62
C LYS A 6 1.58 -29.42 -37.21
N THR A 7 2.69 -30.12 -36.99
CA THR A 7 3.37 -30.16 -35.68
C THR A 7 3.99 -28.80 -35.32
N CYS A 8 4.62 -28.12 -36.28
CA CYS A 8 5.15 -26.77 -36.06
C CYS A 8 4.05 -25.74 -35.75
N ILE A 9 2.91 -25.80 -36.42
CA ILE A 9 1.77 -24.92 -36.15
C ILE A 9 1.21 -25.17 -34.75
N PHE A 10 1.11 -26.43 -34.32
CA PHE A 10 0.59 -26.78 -32.99
C PHE A 10 1.51 -26.29 -31.88
N LEU A 11 2.84 -26.45 -32.03
CA LEU A 11 3.84 -25.91 -31.10
C LEU A 11 3.85 -24.37 -31.06
N PHE A 12 3.59 -23.72 -32.20
CA PHE A 12 3.49 -22.26 -32.26
C PHE A 12 2.23 -21.74 -31.55
N LEU A 13 1.09 -22.43 -31.70
CA LEU A 13 -0.16 -22.10 -31.03
C LEU A 13 -0.10 -22.35 -29.52
N THR A 14 0.58 -23.40 -29.06
CA THR A 14 0.80 -23.62 -27.62
C THR A 14 1.79 -22.63 -27.03
N ALA A 15 2.84 -22.24 -27.76
CA ALA A 15 3.74 -21.16 -27.33
C ALA A 15 3.02 -19.81 -27.27
N LEU A 16 2.12 -19.52 -28.21
CA LEU A 16 1.29 -18.31 -28.20
C LEU A 16 0.35 -18.30 -26.99
N SER A 17 -0.31 -19.43 -26.68
CA SER A 17 -1.21 -19.50 -25.52
C SER A 17 -0.46 -19.40 -24.18
N PHE A 18 0.78 -19.89 -24.08
CA PHE A 18 1.65 -19.61 -22.93
C PHE A 18 2.03 -18.12 -22.82
N MET A 19 2.16 -17.39 -23.94
CA MET A 19 2.36 -15.94 -23.91
C MET A 19 1.09 -15.17 -23.47
N TYR A 20 -0.11 -15.66 -23.80
CA TYR A 20 -1.37 -15.04 -23.36
C TYR A 20 -1.69 -15.27 -21.88
N ILE A 21 -1.21 -16.34 -21.25
CA ILE A 21 -1.37 -16.57 -19.79
C ILE A 21 -0.47 -15.61 -18.98
N ALA A 22 0.48 -14.93 -19.63
CA ALA A 22 1.22 -13.81 -19.04
C ALA A 22 0.46 -12.48 -19.11
N CYS A 23 -0.84 -12.48 -19.46
CA CYS A 23 -1.75 -11.36 -19.21
C CYS A 23 -1.84 -11.16 -17.69
N GLY A 24 -1.02 -10.21 -17.21
CA GLY A 24 -0.45 -10.25 -15.86
C GLY A 24 -1.48 -10.08 -14.76
N LYS A 25 -1.29 -10.83 -13.67
CA LYS A 25 -2.01 -10.71 -12.38
C LYS A 25 -2.21 -9.26 -11.92
N THR A 26 -1.34 -8.35 -12.34
CA THR A 26 -1.34 -6.92 -12.01
C THR A 26 -2.42 -6.11 -12.75
N HIS A 27 -2.92 -6.57 -13.91
CA HIS A 27 -3.79 -5.77 -14.75
C HIS A 27 -5.11 -5.40 -14.07
N ALA A 28 -5.65 -6.30 -13.24
CA ALA A 28 -6.85 -6.05 -12.44
C ALA A 28 -6.71 -4.82 -11.52
N PHE A 29 -5.49 -4.56 -11.03
CA PHE A 29 -5.18 -3.49 -10.09
C PHE A 29 -4.88 -2.15 -10.76
N VAL A 30 -4.53 -2.11 -12.04
CA VAL A 30 -4.09 -0.86 -12.69
C VAL A 30 -5.28 0.09 -12.88
N GLY A 31 -5.15 1.32 -12.41
CA GLY A 31 -6.16 2.36 -12.54
C GLY A 31 -6.07 3.42 -11.45
N THR A 32 -7.03 4.33 -11.45
CA THR A 32 -7.22 5.34 -10.40
C THR A 32 -8.33 4.91 -9.46
N TYR A 33 -8.12 5.07 -8.16
CA TYR A 33 -9.03 4.65 -7.11
C TYR A 33 -9.31 5.83 -6.18
N ASP A 34 -10.59 6.14 -5.97
CA ASP A 34 -11.02 7.18 -5.04
C ASP A 34 -11.70 6.55 -3.82
N GLY A 35 -11.38 7.03 -2.63
CA GLY A 35 -11.85 6.37 -1.42
C GLY A 35 -11.68 7.16 -0.15
N VAL A 36 -11.83 6.46 0.96
CA VAL A 36 -11.69 7.02 2.31
C VAL A 36 -10.68 6.19 3.11
N THR A 37 -9.65 6.84 3.63
CA THR A 37 -8.79 6.29 4.69
C THR A 37 -9.32 6.75 6.03
N THR A 38 -9.40 5.82 6.98
CA THR A 38 -9.57 6.11 8.42
C THR A 38 -8.24 5.85 9.12
N THR A 39 -7.76 6.83 9.88
CA THR A 39 -6.54 6.74 10.68
C THR A 39 -6.86 6.88 12.16
N GLU A 40 -6.28 6.02 12.99
CA GLU A 40 -6.46 5.97 14.44
C GLU A 40 -5.12 5.65 15.10
N GLY A 41 -4.94 5.96 16.38
CA GLY A 41 -3.68 5.66 17.04
C GLY A 41 -3.57 6.05 18.50
N GLU A 42 -2.33 6.11 18.98
CA GLU A 42 -1.97 6.47 20.34
C GLU A 42 -0.66 7.26 20.31
N ILE A 43 -0.61 8.33 21.09
CA ILE A 43 0.64 8.99 21.47
C ILE A 43 0.94 8.68 22.93
N SER A 44 2.19 8.34 23.23
CA SER A 44 2.66 8.08 24.59
C SER A 44 3.89 8.92 24.90
N VAL A 45 3.92 9.51 26.09
CA VAL A 45 5.05 10.26 26.62
C VAL A 45 5.60 9.50 27.82
N TYR A 46 6.88 9.13 27.71
CA TYR A 46 7.62 8.43 28.75
C TYR A 46 8.63 9.39 29.34
N ALA A 47 8.63 9.60 30.66
CA ALA A 47 9.66 10.36 31.34
C ALA A 47 10.27 9.49 32.46
N GLN A 48 11.60 9.39 32.50
CA GLN A 48 12.27 8.54 33.48
C GLN A 48 11.90 8.96 34.91
N GLY A 49 11.30 8.03 35.68
CA GLY A 49 10.85 8.29 37.05
C GLY A 49 9.40 8.80 37.19
N TYR A 50 8.65 8.92 36.09
CA TYR A 50 7.24 9.31 36.06
C TYR A 50 6.37 8.20 35.45
N ILE A 51 5.06 8.31 35.66
CA ILE A 51 4.07 7.42 35.04
C ILE A 51 3.93 7.81 33.57
N ASP A 52 3.91 6.81 32.69
CA ASP A 52 3.70 7.02 31.25
C ASP A 52 2.35 7.69 30.99
N GLU A 53 2.36 8.82 30.29
CA GLU A 53 1.13 9.45 29.82
C GLU A 53 0.78 8.89 28.45
N LYS A 54 -0.49 8.50 28.28
CA LYS A 54 -1.01 7.98 27.01
C LYS A 54 -2.25 8.76 26.63
N GLN A 55 -2.30 9.15 25.37
CA GLN A 55 -3.44 9.81 24.77
C GLN A 55 -3.84 9.07 23.50
N GLU A 56 -5.11 8.68 23.43
CA GLU A 56 -5.70 8.08 22.25
C GLU A 56 -5.91 9.15 21.17
N ILE A 57 -5.60 8.79 19.93
CA ILE A 57 -5.86 9.60 18.74
C ILE A 57 -7.09 9.00 18.08
N THR A 58 -8.22 9.70 18.23
CA THR A 58 -9.52 9.29 17.68
C THR A 58 -9.49 9.19 16.16
N ASP A 59 -10.32 8.31 15.62
CA ASP A 59 -10.52 8.11 14.19
C ASP A 59 -10.69 9.42 13.42
N SER A 60 -9.78 9.65 12.48
CA SER A 60 -9.88 10.71 11.47
C SER A 60 -10.13 10.08 10.10
N LYS A 61 -11.10 10.61 9.37
CA LYS A 61 -11.45 10.15 8.02
C LYS A 61 -10.99 11.16 6.99
N GLN A 62 -10.35 10.66 5.93
CA GLN A 62 -9.83 11.48 4.86
C GLN A 62 -10.13 10.87 3.50
N ASN A 63 -10.57 11.71 2.57
CA ASN A 63 -10.70 11.34 1.17
C ASN A 63 -9.31 11.19 0.55
N VAL A 64 -9.07 10.09 -0.14
CA VAL A 64 -7.79 9.77 -0.76
C VAL A 64 -8.00 9.35 -2.21
N ARG A 65 -6.93 9.55 -3.00
CA ARG A 65 -6.82 9.01 -4.36
C ARG A 65 -5.55 8.19 -4.47
N PHE A 66 -5.67 6.98 -5.00
CA PHE A 66 -4.56 6.14 -5.36
C PHE A 66 -4.47 5.98 -6.88
N GLU A 67 -3.27 6.11 -7.41
CA GLU A 67 -2.93 5.71 -8.76
C GLU A 67 -2.12 4.42 -8.68
N ILE A 68 -2.65 3.34 -9.26
CA ILE A 68 -1.97 2.07 -9.33
C ILE A 68 -1.51 1.83 -10.76
N SER A 69 -0.20 1.63 -10.91
CA SER A 69 0.45 1.31 -12.19
C SER A 69 1.18 -0.02 -12.13
N LYS A 70 1.54 -0.55 -13.32
CA LYS A 70 2.31 -1.79 -13.42
C LYS A 70 3.75 -1.54 -12.96
N GLY A 71 4.24 -2.37 -12.04
CA GLY A 71 5.63 -2.35 -11.61
C GLY A 71 6.60 -2.86 -12.68
N LYS A 72 7.88 -2.53 -12.50
CA LYS A 72 8.96 -2.94 -13.42
C LYS A 72 9.14 -4.46 -13.48
N GLU A 73 8.96 -5.13 -12.35
CA GLU A 73 9.11 -6.58 -12.24
C GLU A 73 7.78 -7.33 -12.36
N LYS A 74 7.86 -8.63 -12.64
CA LYS A 74 6.70 -9.51 -12.75
C LYS A 74 5.90 -9.51 -11.46
N ASN A 75 4.57 -9.49 -11.60
CA ASN A 75 3.62 -9.48 -10.48
C ASN A 75 3.78 -8.28 -9.53
N ARG A 76 4.40 -7.18 -9.96
CA ARG A 76 4.50 -5.97 -9.14
C ARG A 76 3.56 -4.87 -9.60
N ILE A 77 3.11 -4.08 -8.64
CA ILE A 77 2.41 -2.81 -8.87
C ILE A 77 3.14 -1.68 -8.15
N VAL A 78 2.92 -0.46 -8.61
CA VAL A 78 3.27 0.76 -7.87
C VAL A 78 1.97 1.44 -7.50
N LEU A 79 1.74 1.65 -6.20
CA LEU A 79 0.62 2.40 -5.66
C LEU A 79 1.14 3.76 -5.21
N LYS A 80 0.59 4.83 -5.75
CA LYS A 80 0.92 6.20 -5.39
C LYS A 80 -0.32 6.88 -4.84
N GLN A 81 -0.23 7.45 -3.64
CA GLN A 81 -1.27 8.33 -3.12
C GLN A 81 -1.10 9.72 -3.74
N THR A 82 -2.09 10.19 -4.51
CA THR A 82 -2.04 11.48 -5.21
C THR A 82 -3.02 12.51 -4.65
N GLN A 83 -3.90 12.12 -3.73
CA GLN A 83 -4.80 13.00 -3.00
C GLN A 83 -4.96 12.51 -1.55
N GLY A 84 -5.27 13.44 -0.64
CA GLY A 84 -5.32 13.22 0.80
C GLY A 84 -4.47 14.28 1.51
N ASP A 85 -3.94 13.95 2.69
CA ASP A 85 -3.04 14.85 3.41
C ASP A 85 -1.71 14.89 2.66
N GLU A 86 -1.33 16.07 2.19
CA GLU A 86 -0.09 16.31 1.46
C GLU A 86 1.14 15.88 2.28
N ASN A 87 1.05 15.98 3.61
CA ASN A 87 2.13 15.58 4.50
C ASN A 87 2.18 14.06 4.75
N SER A 88 1.26 13.30 4.15
CA SER A 88 1.12 11.85 4.32
C SER A 88 1.01 11.10 2.98
N GLN A 89 1.31 11.75 1.86
CA GLN A 89 1.34 11.08 0.55
C GLN A 89 2.58 10.20 0.40
N PHE A 90 2.42 9.02 -0.22
CA PHE A 90 3.50 8.06 -0.39
C PHE A 90 3.42 7.30 -1.72
N GLU A 91 4.52 6.62 -2.04
CA GLU A 91 4.60 5.64 -3.12
C GLU A 91 5.08 4.31 -2.54
N ALA A 92 4.38 3.22 -2.87
CA ALA A 92 4.66 1.89 -2.37
C ALA A 92 4.68 0.86 -3.51
N VAL A 93 5.62 -0.08 -3.42
CA VAL A 93 5.71 -1.19 -4.38
C VAL A 93 5.02 -2.42 -3.80
N GLY A 94 3.97 -2.87 -4.48
CA GLY A 94 3.19 -4.05 -4.11
C GLY A 94 3.61 -5.30 -4.88
N ILE A 95 3.61 -6.45 -4.22
CA ILE A 95 3.73 -7.78 -4.83
C ILE A 95 2.33 -8.39 -4.85
N VAL A 96 1.84 -8.70 -6.06
CA VAL A 96 0.51 -9.23 -6.31
C VAL A 96 0.52 -10.75 -6.26
N ASP A 97 -0.38 -11.31 -5.44
CA ASP A 97 -0.75 -12.71 -5.51
C ASP A 97 -2.27 -12.91 -5.53
N GLY A 98 -2.79 -13.26 -6.70
CA GLY A 98 -4.23 -13.35 -6.92
C GLY A 98 -4.91 -11.99 -6.76
N LYS A 99 -5.77 -11.88 -5.75
CA LYS A 99 -6.48 -10.65 -5.37
C LYS A 99 -5.77 -9.86 -4.28
N GLU A 100 -4.75 -10.43 -3.67
CA GLU A 100 -4.02 -9.80 -2.57
C GLU A 100 -2.77 -9.09 -3.07
N VAL A 101 -2.39 -8.04 -2.36
CA VAL A 101 -1.14 -7.32 -2.54
C VAL A 101 -0.48 -7.16 -1.19
N THR A 102 0.77 -7.62 -1.09
CA THR A 102 1.65 -7.29 0.04
C THR A 102 2.64 -6.25 -0.42
N PHE A 103 2.78 -5.17 0.32
CA PHE A 103 3.70 -4.10 -0.04
C PHE A 103 5.06 -4.29 0.59
N LEU A 104 6.11 -3.97 -0.17
CA LEU A 104 7.45 -3.85 0.37
C LEU A 104 7.52 -2.70 1.37
N PRO A 105 8.45 -2.73 2.35
CA PRO A 105 8.67 -1.60 3.23
C PRO A 105 8.89 -0.31 2.45
N PHE A 106 8.19 0.75 2.86
CA PHE A 106 8.32 2.08 2.26
C PHE A 106 8.35 3.14 3.35
N THR A 107 8.74 4.34 2.92
CA THR A 107 8.79 5.51 3.80
C THR A 107 7.62 6.42 3.48
N MET A 108 6.99 6.96 4.52
CA MET A 108 5.89 7.90 4.41
C MET A 108 6.20 9.10 5.32
N PRO A 109 6.12 10.34 4.82
CA PRO A 109 6.18 11.50 5.69
C PRO A 109 4.96 11.50 6.61
N ILE A 110 5.11 12.04 7.82
CA ILE A 110 4.00 12.31 8.72
C ILE A 110 4.15 13.68 9.37
N ALA A 111 3.01 14.31 9.64
CA ALA A 111 2.92 15.51 10.45
C ALA A 111 1.87 15.33 11.55
N TYR A 112 2.27 15.39 12.82
CA TYR A 112 1.36 15.36 13.96
C TYR A 112 1.80 16.36 15.03
N GLY A 113 1.02 17.41 15.25
CA GLY A 113 1.42 18.54 16.10
C GLY A 113 2.71 19.19 15.58
N GLU A 114 3.76 19.21 16.40
CA GLU A 114 5.09 19.70 16.03
C GLU A 114 6.00 18.61 15.42
N ILE A 115 5.58 17.34 15.46
CA ILE A 115 6.37 16.23 14.92
C ILE A 115 6.23 16.22 13.40
N LYS A 116 7.34 16.42 12.69
CA LYS A 116 7.45 16.24 11.24
C LYS A 116 8.62 15.32 10.96
N THR A 117 8.34 14.13 10.44
CA THR A 117 9.35 13.08 10.27
C THR A 117 8.91 12.05 9.25
N ASP A 118 9.86 11.24 8.81
CA ASP A 118 9.62 10.11 7.95
C ASP A 118 9.48 8.84 8.79
N VAL A 119 8.43 8.06 8.53
CA VAL A 119 8.18 6.78 9.20
C VAL A 119 8.23 5.64 8.21
N GLN A 120 8.65 4.48 8.71
CA GLN A 120 8.64 3.25 7.94
C GLN A 120 7.31 2.53 8.11
N VAL A 121 6.69 2.19 6.98
CA VAL A 121 5.53 1.29 6.91
C VAL A 121 6.04 -0.07 6.46
N ILE A 122 5.81 -1.12 7.26
CA ILE A 122 6.34 -2.48 6.99
C ILE A 122 5.26 -3.54 6.78
N ASN A 123 4.00 -3.21 7.05
CA ASN A 123 2.91 -4.17 7.14
C ASN A 123 1.71 -3.82 6.26
N MET A 124 1.90 -2.97 5.24
CA MET A 124 0.80 -2.60 4.35
C MET A 124 0.36 -3.81 3.52
N LYS A 125 -0.96 -4.02 3.50
CA LYS A 125 -1.63 -5.04 2.70
C LYS A 125 -2.86 -4.46 2.05
N ALA A 126 -3.19 -4.97 0.86
CA ALA A 126 -4.43 -4.64 0.18
C ALA A 126 -5.05 -5.88 -0.48
N VAL A 127 -6.36 -5.82 -0.69
CA VAL A 127 -7.14 -6.83 -1.41
C VAL A 127 -8.02 -6.10 -2.42
N ILE A 128 -8.10 -6.62 -3.65
CA ILE A 128 -9.03 -6.12 -4.67
C ILE A 128 -10.20 -7.08 -4.87
N ASN A 129 -11.42 -6.57 -4.80
CA ASN A 129 -12.65 -7.28 -5.14
C ASN A 129 -13.53 -6.39 -6.00
N ASP A 130 -13.83 -6.82 -7.22
CA ASP A 130 -14.80 -6.14 -8.11
C ASP A 130 -14.55 -4.63 -8.32
N GLY A 131 -13.28 -4.23 -8.37
CA GLY A 131 -12.86 -2.84 -8.53
C GLY A 131 -12.73 -2.06 -7.22
N GLU A 132 -13.06 -2.67 -6.08
CA GLU A 132 -12.87 -2.10 -4.75
C GLU A 132 -11.52 -2.56 -4.17
N LEU A 133 -10.69 -1.60 -3.77
CA LEU A 133 -9.42 -1.78 -3.08
C LEU A 133 -9.63 -1.59 -1.57
N THR A 134 -9.59 -2.66 -0.80
CA THR A 134 -9.53 -2.60 0.67
C THR A 134 -8.07 -2.69 1.11
N TYR A 135 -7.60 -1.77 1.96
CA TYR A 135 -6.21 -1.75 2.41
C TYR A 135 -6.09 -1.41 3.89
N SER A 136 -4.96 -1.82 4.48
CA SER A 136 -4.59 -1.44 5.84
C SER A 136 -3.07 -1.40 6.00
N TYR A 137 -2.61 -0.54 6.90
CA TYR A 137 -1.21 -0.43 7.28
C TYR A 137 -1.05 0.17 8.69
N SER A 138 0.14 0.11 9.24
CA SER A 138 0.50 0.72 10.51
C SER A 138 1.88 1.35 10.40
N TYR A 139 2.07 2.41 11.16
CA TYR A 139 3.35 3.09 11.27
C TYR A 139 3.55 3.61 12.68
N GLY A 140 4.78 3.93 13.02
CA GLY A 140 5.10 4.52 14.29
C GLY A 140 6.39 5.29 14.25
N HIS A 141 6.55 6.16 15.23
CA HIS A 141 7.74 6.96 15.43
C HIS A 141 8.11 6.94 16.91
N THR A 142 9.40 7.04 17.21
CA THR A 142 9.88 7.24 18.57
C THR A 142 10.95 8.31 18.53
N GLN A 143 10.81 9.34 19.37
CA GLN A 143 11.73 10.45 19.48
C GLN A 143 12.19 10.59 20.93
N ASP A 144 13.49 10.46 21.15
CA ASP A 144 14.10 10.62 22.46
C ASP A 144 14.66 12.04 22.62
N LEU A 145 14.19 12.75 23.65
CA LEU A 145 14.60 14.09 24.05
C LEU A 145 15.26 14.04 25.45
N GLY A 146 16.33 13.25 25.56
CA GLY A 146 17.05 13.05 26.82
C GLY A 146 16.25 12.18 27.79
N PHE A 147 15.68 12.79 28.84
CA PHE A 147 14.91 12.08 29.87
C PHE A 147 13.45 11.82 29.48
N ILE A 148 13.00 12.34 28.34
CA ILE A 148 11.65 12.19 27.81
C ILE A 148 11.70 11.45 26.48
N SER A 149 10.83 10.48 26.25
CA SER A 149 10.64 9.78 24.98
C SER A 149 9.19 9.91 24.53
N PHE A 150 9.00 10.34 23.27
CA PHE A 150 7.69 10.42 22.63
C PHE A 150 7.53 9.23 21.70
N ARG A 151 6.40 8.54 21.81
CA ARG A 151 6.09 7.40 20.96
C ARG A 151 4.75 7.61 20.28
N LEU A 152 4.76 7.59 18.96
CA LEU A 152 3.57 7.61 18.13
C LEU A 152 3.34 6.21 17.55
N LYS A 153 2.12 5.70 17.64
CA LYS A 153 1.68 4.48 16.97
C LYS A 153 0.37 4.74 16.27
N MET A 154 0.35 4.55 14.96
CA MET A 154 -0.80 4.80 14.11
C MET A 154 -1.17 3.57 13.31
N LYS A 155 -2.45 3.46 13.01
CA LYS A 155 -3.03 2.49 12.09
C LYS A 155 -3.88 3.23 11.09
N ALA A 156 -3.89 2.72 9.87
CA ALA A 156 -4.72 3.22 8.79
C ALA A 156 -5.43 2.04 8.13
N LYS A 157 -6.70 2.24 7.79
CA LYS A 157 -7.51 1.30 7.02
C LYS A 157 -8.42 2.07 6.09
N GLY A 158 -8.71 1.52 4.92
CA GLY A 158 -9.60 2.22 4.00
C GLY A 158 -10.09 1.35 2.87
N ILE A 159 -11.05 1.93 2.16
CA ILE A 159 -11.69 1.36 0.99
C ILE A 159 -11.63 2.43 -0.10
N ALA A 160 -11.24 2.03 -1.32
CA ALA A 160 -11.21 2.90 -2.48
C ALA A 160 -11.76 2.18 -3.71
N GLU A 161 -12.65 2.83 -4.45
CA GLU A 161 -13.30 2.29 -5.63
C GLU A 161 -12.59 2.73 -6.90
N LYS A 162 -12.43 1.82 -7.84
CA LYS A 162 -11.83 2.10 -9.15
C LYS A 162 -12.72 3.05 -9.95
N ASN A 163 -12.16 4.15 -10.40
CA ASN A 163 -12.81 5.04 -11.34
C ASN A 163 -13.01 4.31 -12.68
N LYS A 164 -14.24 4.39 -13.21
CA LYS A 164 -14.62 3.80 -14.50
C LYS A 164 -14.06 4.58 -15.68
#